data_AF-A0A671FPG2-F1
#
_entry.id   AF-A0A671FPG2-F1
#
_cell.length_a   1.000
_cell.length_b   1.000
_cell.length_c   1.000
_cell.angle_alpha   90.00
_cell.angle_beta   90.00
_cell.angle_gamma   90.00
#
_symmetry.space_group_name_H-M   'P 1'
#
loop_
_entity.id
_entity.type
_entity.pdbx_description
1 polymer ?
#
loop_
_entity_poly.entity_id
_entity_poly.type
_entity_poly.pdbx_seq_one_letter_code
_entity_poly.pdbx_strand_id
1 'polypeptide(L)'
;MRLRLLICLATLATSSFSMEREVEITPEISIAYKVLEVFPKGCRVLITCHSPHAPLPITYSLWGSGDTEVAKKTIKTQDPASFSINVTRKSRPDLLTYFCQAAPTRGLRVVSTKLQMYWELWANPVSQVQANFTLLDEGSGPRVEVSCQAFGSPPITYSLIGKNGHVYMQQKPTYGQPANFSFPLTETSDWLQCQAENDISVQSSPLTLVPPGQLPRGPTFMLAGSLTSIAAITSGMLGWTKWTRL
;
A
#
# COMPACT_ATOMS: atom_id res chain seq x y z
N MET A 1 -55.61 -41.60 81.14
CA MET A 1 -56.22 -40.46 80.40
C MET A 1 -55.09 -39.67 79.76
N ARG A 2 -54.90 -39.81 78.43
CA ARG A 2 -55.05 -38.75 77.40
C ARG A 2 -54.22 -37.48 77.70
N LEU A 3 -53.06 -37.29 77.06
CA LEU A 3 -52.80 -36.77 75.70
C LEU A 3 -52.50 -35.26 75.71
N ARG A 4 -51.38 -34.88 75.08
CA ARG A 4 -51.05 -33.66 74.29
C ARG A 4 -49.58 -33.28 74.55
N LEU A 5 -48.62 -33.79 73.78
CA LEU A 5 -48.22 -33.37 72.42
C LEU A 5 -48.02 -31.85 72.31
N LEU A 6 -46.75 -31.42 72.41
CA LEU A 6 -46.22 -30.19 71.80
C LEU A 6 -44.70 -30.37 71.66
N ILE A 7 -44.31 -30.83 70.47
CA ILE A 7 -42.93 -30.86 69.99
C ILE A 7 -42.65 -29.47 69.42
N CYS A 8 -41.84 -28.67 70.12
CA CYS A 8 -41.30 -27.42 69.58
C CYS A 8 -39.98 -27.72 68.86
N LEU A 9 -40.05 -27.90 67.54
CA LEU A 9 -38.92 -27.86 66.64
C LEU A 9 -38.49 -26.40 66.45
N ALA A 10 -37.40 -25.99 67.08
CA ALA A 10 -36.72 -24.73 66.76
C ALA A 10 -35.75 -24.97 65.59
N THR A 11 -36.20 -24.68 64.38
CA THR A 11 -35.33 -24.57 63.21
C THR A 11 -34.62 -23.21 63.25
N LEU A 12 -33.32 -23.21 63.55
CA LEU A 12 -32.45 -22.07 63.32
C LEU A 12 -32.32 -21.88 61.80
N ALA A 13 -33.16 -21.00 61.24
CA ALA A 13 -32.96 -20.47 59.91
C ALA A 13 -31.71 -19.58 59.93
N THR A 14 -30.60 -20.10 59.42
CA THR A 14 -29.46 -19.27 59.04
C THR A 14 -29.92 -18.36 57.91
N SER A 15 -30.25 -17.12 58.24
CA SER A 15 -30.44 -16.07 57.25
C SER A 15 -29.10 -15.88 56.54
N SER A 16 -28.97 -16.49 55.36
CA SER A 16 -27.95 -16.15 54.40
C SER A 16 -28.20 -14.71 53.98
N PHE A 17 -27.55 -13.77 54.66
CA PHE A 17 -27.40 -12.42 54.17
C PHE A 17 -26.47 -12.54 52.95
N SER A 18 -27.06 -12.84 51.80
CA SER A 18 -26.37 -12.79 50.51
C SER A 18 -26.12 -11.33 50.27
N MET A 19 -25.00 -10.84 50.80
CA MET A 19 -24.41 -9.56 50.43
C MET A 19 -24.25 -9.66 48.93
N GLU A 20 -25.16 -9.03 48.18
CA GLU A 20 -24.94 -8.71 46.78
C GLU A 20 -23.58 -8.04 46.77
N ARG A 21 -22.58 -8.82 46.33
CA ARG A 21 -21.26 -8.32 46.03
C ARG A 21 -21.53 -7.38 44.87
N GLU A 22 -21.75 -6.11 45.20
CA GLU A 22 -21.69 -5.00 44.29
C GLU A 22 -20.35 -5.20 43.57
N VAL A 23 -20.43 -5.81 42.39
CA VAL A 23 -19.27 -5.93 41.53
C VAL A 23 -18.92 -4.49 41.27
N GLU A 24 -17.85 -4.03 41.90
CA GLU A 24 -17.22 -2.78 41.55
C GLU A 24 -16.76 -2.99 40.11
N ILE A 25 -17.65 -2.71 39.15
CA ILE A 25 -17.37 -2.76 37.72
C ILE A 25 -16.43 -1.58 37.51
N THR A 26 -15.14 -1.80 37.75
CA THR A 26 -14.10 -0.90 37.31
C THR A 26 -14.35 -0.66 35.82
N PRO A 27 -14.56 0.59 35.38
CA PRO A 27 -14.88 0.87 33.99
C PRO A 27 -13.72 0.43 33.11
N GLU A 28 -13.83 -0.73 32.48
CA GLU A 28 -12.80 -1.20 31.57
C GLU A 28 -12.87 -0.37 30.29
N ILE A 29 -11.82 0.41 30.05
CA ILE A 29 -11.68 1.19 28.82
C ILE A 29 -10.87 0.37 27.82
N SER A 30 -11.49 0.11 26.68
CA SER A 30 -10.87 -0.54 25.54
C SER A 30 -10.24 0.48 24.61
N ILE A 31 -9.12 0.10 24.00
CA ILE A 31 -8.43 0.86 22.96
C ILE A 31 -8.15 -0.06 21.77
N ALA A 32 -8.47 0.41 20.57
CA ALA A 32 -8.24 -0.30 19.32
C ALA A 32 -7.81 0.67 18.21
N TYR A 33 -7.28 0.14 17.11
CA TYR A 33 -6.96 0.96 15.94
C TYR A 33 -7.26 0.29 14.62
N LYS A 34 -7.38 1.11 13.57
CA LYS A 34 -7.48 0.70 12.17
C LYS A 34 -6.63 1.62 11.30
N VAL A 35 -5.87 1.06 10.38
CA VAL A 35 -5.15 1.82 9.36
C VAL A 35 -6.14 2.31 8.30
N LEU A 36 -6.14 3.61 8.03
CA LEU A 36 -6.99 4.24 7.02
C LEU A 36 -6.26 4.43 5.70
N GLU A 37 -5.02 4.91 5.74
CA GLU A 37 -4.24 5.28 4.56
C GLU A 37 -2.73 5.09 4.82
N VAL A 38 -1.97 4.71 3.79
CA VAL A 38 -0.51 4.54 3.86
C VAL A 38 0.16 5.48 2.87
N PHE A 39 1.20 6.19 3.32
CA PHE A 39 1.95 7.17 2.55
C PHE A 39 3.47 6.97 2.74
N PRO A 40 4.35 7.55 1.89
CA PRO A 40 5.76 7.15 1.79
C PRO A 40 6.58 7.11 3.09
N LYS A 41 6.13 7.73 4.18
CA LYS A 41 6.85 7.76 5.46
C LYS A 41 5.92 7.64 6.66
N GLY A 42 4.76 7.02 6.48
CA GLY A 42 3.80 6.88 7.57
C GLY A 42 2.45 6.35 7.14
N CYS A 43 1.53 6.36 8.09
CA CYS A 43 0.15 5.97 7.87
C CYS A 43 -0.79 6.88 8.64
N ARG A 44 -2.00 7.01 8.14
CA ARG A 44 -3.10 7.63 8.85
C ARG A 44 -3.88 6.52 9.53
N VAL A 45 -4.03 6.60 10.85
CA VAL A 45 -4.74 5.60 11.65
C VAL A 45 -5.94 6.23 12.34
N LEU A 46 -6.96 5.41 12.56
CA LEU A 46 -8.08 5.70 13.43
C LEU A 46 -7.87 4.94 14.73
N ILE A 47 -7.72 5.66 15.84
CA ILE A 47 -7.69 5.08 17.18
C ILE A 47 -9.05 5.28 17.81
N THR A 48 -9.60 4.22 18.39
CA THR A 48 -10.91 4.21 19.02
C THR A 48 -10.77 3.84 20.49
N CYS A 49 -11.30 4.69 21.36
CA CYS A 49 -11.42 4.46 22.80
C CYS A 49 -12.89 4.22 23.16
N HIS A 50 -13.18 3.19 23.95
CA HIS A 50 -14.55 2.94 24.40
C HIS A 50 -14.61 2.47 25.85
N SER A 51 -15.45 3.14 26.64
CA SER A 51 -15.76 2.81 28.02
C SER A 51 -17.28 2.68 28.17
N PRO A 52 -17.87 1.48 27.91
CA PRO A 52 -19.32 1.30 27.78
C PRO A 52 -20.12 1.60 29.05
N HIS A 53 -19.49 1.48 30.21
CA HIS A 53 -20.13 1.65 31.51
C HIS A 53 -19.83 2.99 32.18
N ALA A 54 -19.11 3.90 31.50
CA ALA A 54 -18.76 5.18 32.10
C ALA A 54 -19.94 6.16 32.11
N PRO A 55 -20.06 6.99 33.17
CA PRO A 55 -21.04 8.07 33.22
C PRO A 55 -20.80 9.12 32.13
N LEU A 56 -21.89 9.58 31.52
CA LEU A 56 -21.88 10.64 30.52
C LEU A 56 -22.12 12.02 31.15
N PRO A 57 -21.61 13.12 30.56
CA PRO A 57 -20.66 13.14 29.46
C PRO A 57 -19.26 12.72 29.93
N ILE A 58 -18.56 12.03 29.03
CA ILE A 58 -17.21 11.52 29.26
C ILE A 58 -16.21 12.23 28.34
N THR A 59 -15.06 12.60 28.90
CA THR A 59 -13.96 13.18 28.15
C THR A 59 -12.86 12.15 27.96
N TYR A 60 -12.62 11.76 26.72
CA TYR A 60 -11.51 10.90 26.34
C TYR A 60 -10.31 11.75 25.94
N SER A 61 -9.14 11.41 26.48
CA SER A 61 -7.85 12.02 26.11
C SER A 61 -6.95 10.91 25.59
N LEU A 62 -6.43 11.08 24.37
CA LEU A 62 -5.47 10.17 23.76
C LEU A 62 -4.06 10.64 24.10
N TRP A 63 -3.29 9.77 24.72
CA TRP A 63 -1.91 10.05 25.12
C TRP A 63 -0.96 9.20 24.28
N GLY A 64 0.11 9.82 23.81
CA GLY A 64 1.23 9.14 23.15
C GLY A 64 2.40 8.92 24.12
N SER A 65 3.48 8.31 23.63
CA SER A 65 4.71 8.17 24.40
C SER A 65 5.27 9.48 24.95
N GLY A 66 5.85 9.40 26.15
CA GLY A 66 6.37 10.57 26.85
C GLY A 66 5.27 11.41 27.47
N ASP A 67 4.11 10.81 27.76
CA ASP A 67 2.95 11.44 28.41
C ASP A 67 2.56 12.75 27.72
N THR A 68 2.52 12.73 26.39
CA THR A 68 2.06 13.87 25.59
C THR A 68 0.61 13.67 25.17
N GLU A 69 -0.26 14.62 25.52
CA GLU A 69 -1.66 14.62 25.06
C GLU A 69 -1.69 14.89 23.56
N VAL A 70 -2.16 13.91 22.78
CA VAL A 70 -2.23 13.97 21.31
C VAL A 70 -3.53 14.62 20.87
N ALA A 71 -4.63 14.23 21.51
CA ALA A 71 -5.96 14.72 21.19
C ALA A 71 -6.92 14.49 22.36
N LYS A 72 -8.00 15.26 22.40
CA LYS A 72 -9.04 15.16 23.42
C LYS A 72 -10.42 15.37 22.83
N LYS A 73 -11.40 14.60 23.29
CA LYS A 73 -12.77 14.66 22.78
C LYS A 73 -13.78 14.35 23.90
N THR A 74 -14.81 15.19 24.01
CA THR A 74 -15.92 14.96 24.93
C THR A 74 -17.09 14.34 24.17
N ILE A 75 -17.57 13.20 24.67
CA ILE A 75 -18.67 12.44 24.09
C ILE A 75 -19.87 12.50 25.06
N LYS A 76 -21.04 12.80 24.50
CA LYS A 76 -22.31 12.89 25.25
C LYS A 76 -23.19 11.64 25.08
N THR A 77 -22.79 10.72 24.23
CA THR A 77 -23.45 9.44 23.92
C THR A 77 -22.58 8.28 24.40
N GLN A 78 -23.08 7.05 24.32
CA GLN A 78 -22.29 5.84 24.62
C GLN A 78 -21.38 5.41 23.45
N ASP A 79 -21.27 6.24 22.40
CA ASP A 79 -20.45 5.92 21.24
C ASP A 79 -18.96 6.00 21.59
N PRO A 80 -18.12 5.16 20.95
CA PRO A 80 -16.68 5.25 21.08
C PRO A 80 -16.11 6.61 20.63
N ALA A 81 -15.10 7.10 21.34
CA ALA A 81 -14.33 8.25 20.88
C ALA A 81 -13.33 7.80 19.81
N SER A 82 -13.42 8.39 18.62
CA SER A 82 -12.53 8.11 17.49
C SER A 82 -11.59 9.30 17.22
N PHE A 83 -10.31 9.01 17.07
CA PHE A 83 -9.22 9.95 16.83
C PHE A 83 -8.48 9.58 15.56
N SER A 84 -8.36 10.51 14.61
CA SER A 84 -7.58 10.31 13.39
C SER A 84 -6.23 10.98 13.53
N ILE A 85 -5.15 10.20 13.47
CA ILE A 85 -3.78 10.70 13.64
C ILE A 85 -2.87 10.22 12.50
N ASN A 86 -1.85 11.02 12.19
CA ASN A 86 -0.80 10.65 11.26
C ASN A 86 0.41 10.12 12.04
N VAL A 87 0.75 8.86 11.82
CA VAL A 87 1.91 8.20 12.43
C VAL A 87 3.03 8.20 11.40
N THR A 88 4.22 8.68 11.75
CA THR A 88 5.35 8.78 10.80
C THR A 88 6.56 8.00 11.26
N ARG A 89 7.37 7.57 10.28
CA ARG A 89 8.61 6.79 10.48
C ARG A 89 9.75 7.59 11.11
N LYS A 90 9.60 8.90 11.43
CA LYS A 90 10.64 9.68 12.11
C LYS A 90 10.76 9.25 13.60
N SER A 91 11.36 8.08 13.76
CA SER A 91 12.50 7.78 14.63
C SER A 91 12.35 7.81 16.14
N ARG A 92 11.25 7.28 16.71
CA ARG A 92 11.27 6.67 18.06
C ARG A 92 10.27 5.51 18.15
N PRO A 93 10.67 4.32 18.63
CA PRO A 93 9.72 3.24 18.93
C PRO A 93 8.67 3.66 19.96
N ASP A 94 9.00 4.66 20.78
CA ASP A 94 8.10 5.27 21.75
C ASP A 94 6.82 5.79 21.08
N LEU A 95 6.93 6.48 19.93
CA LEU A 95 5.81 7.15 19.24
C LEU A 95 4.73 6.20 18.70
N LEU A 96 4.91 4.88 18.81
CA LEU A 96 3.94 3.87 18.43
C LEU A 96 3.12 3.34 19.61
N THR A 97 3.33 3.88 20.81
CA THR A 97 2.57 3.49 22.00
C THR A 97 1.57 4.57 22.37
N TYR A 98 0.30 4.20 22.42
CA TYR A 98 -0.80 5.08 22.79
C TYR A 98 -1.62 4.49 23.93
N PHE A 99 -2.27 5.34 24.71
CA PHE A 99 -3.28 4.91 25.67
C PHE A 99 -4.38 5.96 25.78
N CYS A 100 -5.58 5.52 26.17
CA CYS A 100 -6.72 6.37 26.38
C CYS A 100 -6.89 6.65 27.87
N GLN A 101 -7.21 7.89 28.22
CA GLN A 101 -7.71 8.25 29.52
C GLN A 101 -9.17 8.69 29.40
N ALA A 102 -10.06 8.02 30.11
CA ALA A 102 -11.46 8.39 30.27
C ALA A 102 -11.65 9.19 31.57
N ALA A 103 -12.17 10.40 31.45
CA ALA A 103 -12.51 11.27 32.57
C ALA A 103 -14.00 11.63 32.50
N PRO A 104 -14.87 10.92 33.22
CA PRO A 104 -16.27 11.32 33.36
C PRO A 104 -16.38 12.60 34.21
N THR A 105 -17.49 13.31 34.08
CA THR A 105 -17.74 14.54 34.88
C THR A 105 -17.83 14.24 36.38
N ARG A 106 -18.30 13.05 36.72
CA ARG A 106 -18.37 12.52 38.08
C ARG A 106 -17.83 11.09 38.05
N GLY A 107 -16.90 10.78 38.95
CA GLY A 107 -16.26 9.47 39.03
C GLY A 107 -14.75 9.54 38.90
N LEU A 108 -14.12 8.37 39.01
CA LEU A 108 -12.67 8.20 38.89
C LEU A 108 -12.24 8.28 37.43
N ARG A 109 -11.02 8.77 37.22
CA ARG A 109 -10.34 8.69 35.93
C ARG A 109 -9.86 7.26 35.74
N VAL A 110 -10.04 6.73 34.54
CA VAL A 110 -9.57 5.39 34.18
C VAL A 110 -8.70 5.47 32.94
N VAL A 111 -7.66 4.65 32.93
CA VAL A 111 -6.65 4.59 31.86
C VAL A 111 -6.71 3.21 31.22
N SER A 112 -6.61 3.16 29.90
CA SER A 112 -6.58 1.91 29.15
C SER A 112 -5.24 1.21 29.27
N THR A 113 -5.23 -0.05 28.83
CA THR A 113 -3.98 -0.71 28.45
C THR A 113 -3.26 0.10 27.37
N LYS A 114 -1.93 -0.07 27.30
CA LYS A 114 -1.12 0.57 26.27
C LYS A 114 -1.31 -0.17 24.95
N LEU A 115 -1.78 0.54 23.94
CA LEU A 115 -1.81 0.09 22.55
C LEU A 115 -0.44 0.30 21.93
N GLN A 116 0.27 -0.80 21.68
CA GLN A 116 1.51 -0.79 20.90
C GLN A 116 1.19 -1.10 19.44
N MET A 117 1.59 -0.20 18.56
CA MET A 117 1.49 -0.38 17.12
C MET A 117 2.83 -0.89 16.55
N TYR A 118 2.77 -1.79 15.57
CA TYR A 118 3.96 -2.33 14.91
C TYR A 118 3.96 -1.90 13.44
N TRP A 119 5.03 -1.23 13.02
CA TRP A 119 5.13 -0.68 11.67
C TRP A 119 5.11 -1.76 10.58
N GLU A 120 5.70 -2.91 10.89
CA GLU A 120 5.83 -4.06 10.00
C GLU A 120 4.46 -4.63 9.59
N LEU A 121 3.40 -4.38 10.38
CA LEU A 121 2.05 -4.87 10.11
C LEU A 121 1.31 -4.09 9.02
N TRP A 122 1.80 -2.93 8.59
CA TRP A 122 1.20 -2.13 7.52
C TRP A 122 2.19 -1.80 6.38
N ALA A 123 3.35 -2.46 6.38
CA ALA A 123 4.37 -2.34 5.36
C ALA A 123 4.19 -3.50 4.36
N ASN A 124 3.56 -3.23 3.21
CA ASN A 124 3.27 -4.24 2.19
C ASN A 124 4.48 -4.40 1.24
N PRO A 125 4.94 -5.64 0.99
CA PRO A 125 5.97 -5.90 -0.02
C PRO A 125 5.47 -5.47 -1.41
N VAL A 126 6.41 -5.16 -2.29
CA VAL A 126 6.12 -4.89 -3.69
C VAL A 126 5.47 -6.12 -4.33
N SER A 127 4.35 -5.91 -5.02
CA SER A 127 3.65 -6.93 -5.80
C SER A 127 4.41 -7.28 -7.08
N GLN A 128 3.93 -8.27 -7.82
CA GLN A 128 4.43 -8.52 -9.18
C GLN A 128 4.33 -7.23 -10.03
N VAL A 129 5.41 -6.91 -10.74
CA VAL A 129 5.52 -5.71 -11.58
C VAL A 129 4.88 -5.96 -12.93
N GLN A 130 3.93 -5.10 -13.31
CA GLN A 130 3.35 -5.05 -14.63
C GLN A 130 4.12 -4.03 -15.46
N ALA A 131 4.61 -4.44 -16.62
CA ALA A 131 5.35 -3.59 -17.54
C ALA A 131 4.69 -3.67 -18.92
N ASN A 132 4.44 -2.52 -19.53
CA ASN A 132 3.95 -2.41 -20.90
C ASN A 132 4.94 -1.61 -21.74
N PHE A 133 5.40 -2.19 -22.84
CA PHE A 133 6.33 -1.57 -23.78
C PHE A 133 5.58 -1.23 -25.06
N THR A 134 5.49 0.04 -25.39
CA THR A 134 4.80 0.55 -26.57
C THR A 134 5.80 1.25 -27.49
N LEU A 135 5.81 0.83 -28.76
CA LEU A 135 6.59 1.48 -29.82
C LEU A 135 5.75 2.61 -30.42
N LEU A 136 6.31 3.80 -30.47
CA LEU A 136 5.70 4.98 -31.04
C LEU A 136 6.56 5.48 -32.19
N ASP A 137 5.97 5.69 -33.36
CA ASP A 137 6.63 6.31 -34.51
C ASP A 137 6.06 7.72 -34.66
N GLU A 138 6.64 8.66 -33.93
CA GLU A 138 6.30 10.08 -34.04
C GLU A 138 7.25 10.75 -35.03
N GLY A 139 6.88 11.91 -35.60
CA GLY A 139 7.68 12.62 -36.62
C GLY A 139 9.12 13.01 -36.22
N SER A 140 9.53 12.73 -34.97
CA SER A 140 10.89 12.86 -34.46
C SER A 140 11.72 11.55 -34.48
N GLY A 141 11.16 10.47 -35.04
CA GLY A 141 11.76 9.15 -35.10
C GLY A 141 11.11 8.16 -34.10
N PRO A 142 11.42 6.86 -34.24
CA PRO A 142 10.74 5.84 -33.47
C PRO A 142 11.26 5.83 -32.02
N ARG A 143 10.35 5.77 -31.06
CA ARG A 143 10.58 5.81 -29.62
C ARG A 143 9.91 4.63 -28.93
N VAL A 144 10.41 4.28 -27.76
CA VAL A 144 9.79 3.31 -26.88
C VAL A 144 9.27 4.04 -25.64
N GLU A 145 8.01 3.83 -25.33
CA GLU A 145 7.42 4.16 -24.05
C GLU A 145 7.26 2.91 -23.22
N VAL A 146 7.61 3.00 -21.94
CA VAL A 146 7.50 1.90 -20.98
C VAL A 146 6.70 2.37 -19.78
N SER A 147 5.55 1.76 -19.54
CA SER A 147 4.74 2.00 -18.35
C SER A 147 4.91 0.85 -17.38
N CYS A 148 5.42 1.14 -16.18
CA CYS A 148 5.64 0.18 -15.11
C CYS A 148 4.69 0.47 -13.94
N GLN A 149 3.99 -0.55 -13.45
CA GLN A 149 3.07 -0.45 -12.31
C GLN A 149 3.28 -1.62 -11.35
N ALA A 150 3.32 -1.30 -10.06
CA ALA A 150 3.28 -2.26 -8.96
C ALA A 150 2.47 -1.68 -7.79
N PHE A 151 2.03 -2.55 -6.90
CA PHE A 151 1.46 -2.20 -5.61
C PHE A 151 2.46 -2.51 -4.50
N GLY A 152 2.33 -1.85 -3.37
CA GLY A 152 3.23 -2.02 -2.23
C GLY A 152 3.23 -0.78 -1.36
N SER A 153 3.86 -0.85 -0.19
CA SER A 153 3.98 0.34 0.64
C SER A 153 4.95 1.34 0.01
N PRO A 154 4.57 2.62 -0.09
CA PRO A 154 5.44 3.66 -0.63
C PRO A 154 6.63 3.98 0.29
N PRO A 155 7.69 4.63 -0.22
CA PRO A 155 7.89 5.00 -1.61
C PRO A 155 8.31 3.79 -2.45
N ILE A 156 7.70 3.63 -3.62
CA ILE A 156 8.13 2.64 -4.60
C ILE A 156 9.04 3.36 -5.60
N THR A 157 10.24 2.83 -5.77
CA THR A 157 11.20 3.27 -6.78
C THR A 157 11.12 2.34 -7.97
N TYR A 158 10.85 2.88 -9.15
CA TYR A 158 10.84 2.13 -10.40
C TYR A 158 12.14 2.39 -11.15
N SER A 159 12.76 1.34 -11.66
CA SER A 159 13.98 1.39 -12.45
C SER A 159 13.82 0.58 -13.72
N LEU A 160 14.24 1.12 -14.85
CA LEU A 160 14.35 0.39 -16.12
C LEU A 160 15.75 -0.21 -16.19
N ILE A 161 15.84 -1.53 -16.17
CA ILE A 161 17.10 -2.25 -16.00
C ILE A 161 17.35 -3.17 -17.20
N GLY A 162 18.57 -3.18 -17.71
CA GLY A 162 19.02 -4.12 -18.73
C GLY A 162 19.27 -5.53 -18.18
N LYS A 163 19.36 -6.51 -19.09
CA LYS A 163 19.72 -7.90 -18.73
C LYS A 163 21.06 -8.03 -17.99
N ASN A 164 21.97 -7.08 -18.20
CA ASN A 164 23.27 -6.99 -17.49
C ASN A 164 23.16 -6.36 -16.08
N GLY A 165 21.96 -5.97 -15.64
CA GLY A 165 21.75 -5.28 -14.37
C GLY A 165 22.01 -3.77 -14.42
N HIS A 166 22.36 -3.21 -15.59
CA HIS A 166 22.58 -1.78 -15.72
C HIS A 166 21.26 -1.02 -15.62
N VAL A 167 21.21 0.01 -14.76
CA VAL A 167 20.04 0.87 -14.59
C VAL A 167 20.12 2.01 -15.61
N TYR A 168 19.19 2.01 -16.56
CA TYR A 168 19.11 3.04 -17.60
C TYR A 168 18.37 4.29 -17.12
N MET A 169 17.24 4.07 -16.46
CA MET A 169 16.36 5.15 -15.99
C MET A 169 15.77 4.76 -14.65
N GLN A 170 15.47 5.77 -13.83
CA GLN A 170 14.83 5.57 -12.53
C GLN A 170 13.85 6.71 -12.24
N GLN A 171 12.70 6.36 -11.66
CA GLN A 171 11.66 7.30 -11.27
C GLN A 171 11.04 6.91 -9.92
N LYS A 172 10.60 7.92 -9.17
CA LYS A 172 9.83 7.76 -7.92
C LYS A 172 8.51 8.52 -8.05
N PRO A 173 7.51 7.95 -8.75
CA PRO A 173 6.23 8.62 -8.96
C PRO A 173 5.44 8.75 -7.65
N THR A 174 4.38 9.56 -7.67
CA THR A 174 3.46 9.66 -6.54
C THR A 174 2.80 8.31 -6.29
N TYR A 175 2.42 8.03 -5.04
CA TYR A 175 1.80 6.76 -4.68
C TYR A 175 0.58 6.45 -5.56
N GLY A 176 0.51 5.20 -6.05
CA GLY A 176 -0.53 4.72 -6.95
C GLY A 176 -0.33 5.06 -8.43
N GLN A 177 0.57 5.98 -8.78
CA GLN A 177 0.86 6.32 -10.18
C GLN A 177 1.89 5.34 -10.78
N PRO A 178 1.76 5.01 -12.09
CA PRO A 178 2.78 4.25 -12.81
C PRO A 178 4.03 5.11 -13.04
N ALA A 179 5.16 4.44 -13.23
CA ALA A 179 6.36 5.08 -13.77
C ALA A 179 6.34 4.95 -15.30
N ASN A 180 6.53 6.06 -15.99
CA ASN A 180 6.52 6.11 -17.46
C ASN A 180 7.90 6.55 -17.95
N PHE A 181 8.60 5.65 -18.62
CA PHE A 181 9.90 5.89 -19.23
C PHE A 181 9.73 6.10 -20.74
N SER A 182 10.54 6.98 -21.33
CA SER A 182 10.57 7.20 -22.78
C SER A 182 12.01 7.35 -23.25
N PHE A 183 12.39 6.60 -24.27
CA PHE A 183 13.72 6.66 -24.87
C PHE A 183 13.67 6.37 -26.38
N PRO A 184 14.60 6.95 -27.17
CA PRO A 184 14.70 6.65 -28.60
C PRO A 184 15.19 5.21 -28.82
N LEU A 185 14.78 4.58 -29.93
CA LEU A 185 15.29 3.27 -30.32
C LEU A 185 16.76 3.34 -30.74
N THR A 186 17.56 2.39 -30.28
CA THR A 186 18.97 2.22 -30.64
C THR A 186 19.14 1.31 -31.86
N GLU A 187 20.34 1.29 -32.45
CA GLU A 187 20.67 0.37 -33.56
C GLU A 187 20.68 -1.10 -33.12
N THR A 188 20.91 -1.37 -31.84
CA THR A 188 20.93 -2.71 -31.25
C THR A 188 19.65 -3.00 -30.49
N SER A 189 19.21 -4.25 -30.51
CA SER A 189 18.17 -4.73 -29.61
C SER A 189 18.72 -4.89 -28.20
N ASP A 190 17.88 -4.62 -27.20
CA ASP A 190 18.24 -4.80 -25.79
C ASP A 190 17.09 -5.46 -25.02
N TRP A 191 17.46 -6.24 -24.00
CA TRP A 191 16.51 -6.90 -23.10
C TRP A 191 16.35 -6.05 -21.85
N LEU A 192 15.16 -5.50 -21.67
CA LEU A 192 14.84 -4.59 -20.57
C LEU A 192 13.76 -5.17 -19.68
N GLN A 193 13.79 -4.82 -18.40
CA GLN A 193 12.74 -5.11 -17.43
C GLN A 193 12.49 -3.90 -16.52
N CYS A 194 11.25 -3.75 -16.07
CA CYS A 194 10.92 -2.82 -15.00
C CYS A 194 11.20 -3.50 -13.66
N GLN A 195 12.01 -2.87 -12.81
CA GLN A 195 12.16 -3.25 -11.41
C GLN A 195 11.42 -2.23 -10.54
N ALA A 196 10.64 -2.72 -9.58
CA ALA A 196 10.01 -1.90 -8.54
C ALA A 196 10.54 -2.32 -7.17
N GLU A 197 10.91 -1.34 -6.36
CA GLU A 197 11.58 -1.55 -5.08
C GLU A 197 11.02 -0.63 -4.01
N ASN A 198 10.80 -1.18 -2.82
CA ASN A 198 10.58 -0.41 -1.59
C ASN A 198 11.53 -0.89 -0.48
N ASP A 199 11.41 -0.35 0.73
CA ASP A 199 12.27 -0.69 1.87
C ASP A 199 12.14 -2.14 2.37
N ILE A 200 11.28 -2.96 1.75
CA ILE A 200 10.91 -4.31 2.21
C ILE A 200 11.29 -5.35 1.17
N SER A 201 10.98 -5.09 -0.09
CA SER A 201 11.21 -6.04 -1.16
C SER A 201 11.47 -5.35 -2.50
N VAL A 202 12.03 -6.16 -3.39
CA VAL A 202 12.26 -5.84 -4.79
C VAL A 202 11.52 -6.88 -5.64
N GLN A 203 10.89 -6.41 -6.72
CA GLN A 203 10.26 -7.26 -7.73
C GLN A 203 10.59 -6.73 -9.12
N SER A 204 10.61 -7.62 -10.11
CA SER A 204 10.88 -7.27 -11.49
C SER A 204 9.83 -7.85 -12.43
N SER A 205 9.55 -7.14 -13.52
CA SER A 205 8.78 -7.69 -14.62
C SER A 205 9.61 -8.75 -15.36
N PRO A 206 8.98 -9.58 -16.20
CA PRO A 206 9.72 -10.36 -17.19
C PRO A 206 10.60 -9.45 -18.06
N LEU A 207 11.70 -10.00 -18.56
CA LEU A 207 12.53 -9.33 -19.57
C LEU A 207 11.77 -9.26 -20.89
N THR A 208 11.76 -8.07 -21.50
CA THR A 208 11.16 -7.79 -22.81
C THR A 208 12.25 -7.35 -23.77
N LEU A 209 12.27 -7.96 -24.96
CA LEU A 209 13.19 -7.58 -26.03
C LEU A 209 12.66 -6.33 -26.75
N VAL A 210 13.43 -5.24 -26.70
CA VAL A 210 13.17 -4.04 -27.47
C VAL A 210 13.83 -4.19 -28.84
N PRO A 211 13.08 -4.04 -29.96
CA PRO A 211 13.64 -4.18 -31.30
C PRO A 211 14.62 -3.05 -31.65
N PRO A 212 15.47 -3.21 -32.67
CA PRO A 212 16.31 -2.12 -33.16
C PRO A 212 15.48 -1.08 -33.94
N GLY A 213 15.93 0.17 -33.94
CA GLY A 213 15.28 1.29 -34.64
C GLY A 213 15.46 1.30 -36.17
N GLN A 214 16.27 0.39 -36.73
CA GLN A 214 16.48 0.24 -38.17
C GLN A 214 15.93 -1.09 -38.67
N LEU A 215 15.23 -1.05 -39.81
CA LEU A 215 14.83 -2.25 -40.54
C LEU A 215 16.09 -3.08 -40.87
N PRO A 216 16.03 -4.43 -40.78
CA PRO A 216 17.17 -5.26 -41.11
C PRO A 216 17.63 -4.96 -42.54
N ARG A 217 18.92 -4.65 -42.70
CA ARG A 217 19.54 -4.29 -43.99
C ARG A 217 19.30 -5.34 -45.08
N GLY A 218 19.15 -6.61 -44.70
CA GLY A 218 18.93 -7.74 -45.61
C GLY A 218 17.77 -7.54 -46.59
N PRO A 219 16.52 -7.38 -46.11
CA PRO A 219 15.37 -7.10 -46.98
C PRO A 219 15.53 -5.86 -47.85
N THR A 220 16.16 -4.79 -47.35
CA THR A 220 16.40 -3.56 -48.10
C THR A 220 17.34 -3.78 -49.29
N PHE A 221 18.42 -4.55 -49.11
CA PHE A 221 19.33 -4.92 -50.20
C PHE A 221 18.68 -5.86 -51.22
N MET A 222 17.86 -6.81 -50.78
CA MET A 222 17.13 -7.73 -51.67
C MET A 222 16.10 -6.98 -52.55
N LEU A 223 15.38 -6.02 -51.95
CA LEU A 223 14.44 -5.16 -52.69
C LEU A 223 15.16 -4.26 -53.69
N ALA A 224 16.27 -3.63 -53.30
CA ALA A 224 17.08 -2.80 -54.20
C ALA A 224 17.67 -3.62 -55.36
N GLY A 225 18.22 -4.81 -55.09
CA GLY A 225 18.76 -5.71 -56.10
C GLY A 225 17.70 -6.18 -57.11
N SER A 226 16.49 -6.49 -56.62
CA SER A 226 15.34 -6.86 -57.47
C SER A 226 14.93 -5.71 -58.40
N LEU A 227 14.82 -4.49 -57.87
CA LEU A 227 14.47 -3.31 -58.66
C LEU A 227 15.50 -3.00 -59.75
N THR A 228 16.80 -3.14 -59.45
CA THR A 228 17.85 -2.96 -60.46
C THR A 228 17.79 -4.00 -61.57
N SER A 229 17.46 -5.25 -61.23
CA SER A 229 17.31 -6.33 -62.20
C SER A 229 16.13 -6.09 -63.15
N ILE A 230 14.99 -5.65 -62.61
CA ILE A 230 13.79 -5.34 -63.40
C ILE A 230 14.06 -4.17 -64.35
N ALA A 231 14.74 -3.11 -63.88
CA ALA A 231 15.09 -1.95 -64.70
C ALA A 231 16.09 -2.30 -65.84
N ALA A 232 17.03 -3.22 -65.59
CA ALA A 232 17.97 -3.68 -66.61
C ALA A 232 17.27 -4.47 -67.72
N ILE A 233 16.34 -5.36 -67.35
CA ILE A 233 15.58 -6.18 -68.31
C ILE A 233 14.70 -5.29 -69.19
N THR A 234 14.00 -4.32 -68.59
CA THR A 234 13.14 -3.40 -69.36
C THR A 234 13.94 -2.48 -70.29
N SER A 235 15.11 -2.01 -69.85
CA SER A 235 16.01 -1.19 -70.69
C SER A 235 16.61 -1.99 -71.85
N GLY A 236 16.98 -3.25 -71.62
CA GLY A 236 17.47 -4.16 -72.67
C GLY A 236 16.41 -4.46 -73.73
N MET A 237 15.17 -4.73 -73.30
CA MET A 237 14.03 -4.93 -74.21
C MET A 237 13.70 -3.67 -75.03
N LEU A 238 13.78 -2.48 -74.43
CA LEU A 238 13.57 -1.21 -75.13
C LEU A 238 14.70 -0.88 -76.12
N GLY A 239 15.95 -1.19 -75.77
CA GLY A 239 17.10 -1.03 -76.66
C GLY A 239 17.02 -1.95 -77.87
N TRP A 240 16.63 -3.21 -77.66
CA TRP A 240 16.46 -4.20 -78.72
C TRP A 240 15.35 -3.79 -79.70
N THR A 241 14.20 -3.33 -79.20
CA THR A 241 13.07 -2.89 -80.04
C THR A 241 13.37 -1.62 -80.84
N LYS A 242 14.28 -0.77 -80.39
CA LYS A 242 14.81 0.37 -81.17
C LYS A 242 15.78 -0.08 -82.27
N TRP A 243 16.62 -1.07 -82.01
CA TRP A 243 17.62 -1.55 -82.97
C TRP A 243 16.99 -2.31 -84.14
N THR A 244 15.89 -3.03 -83.91
CA THR A 244 15.13 -3.72 -84.96
C THR A 244 14.29 -2.79 -85.85
N ARG A 245 14.28 -1.48 -85.63
CA ARG A 245 13.55 -0.48 -86.44
C ARG A 245 14.45 0.43 -87.28
N LEU A 246 15.77 0.21 -87.27
CA LEU A 246 16.75 0.82 -88.18
C LEU A 246 17.10 -0.17 -89.28
#